data_AF-A0A4U2YHB6-F1
#
_entry.id   AF-A0A4U2YHB6-F1
#
_cell.length_a   1.000
_cell.length_b   1.000
_cell.length_c   1.000
_cell.angle_alpha   90.00
_cell.angle_beta   90.00
_cell.angle_gamma   90.00
#
_symmetry.space_group_name_H-M   'P 1'
#
loop_
_entity.id
_entity.type
_entity.pdbx_description
1 polymer ?
#
loop_
_entity_poly.entity_id
_entity_poly.type
_entity_poly.pdbx_seq_one_letter_code
_entity_poly.pdbx_strand_id
1 'polypeptide(L)'
;MTDPRALRDAYGTFPSGVVAVAARVGGQLIGLAASSFTSISVEPPLVSFSIARTSKTWPALRAAKEIGISVLADHHDALCRQLAGPAESRFEDLGLHTSAAGAVLLDEAVSTFTTTLHSELEAGDHLIVLLEVSAAESSGDREPLVFHRSGFQRLHRDDLDPAALSGRLNGEPVENEGEGADAA
;
A
#
# COMPACT_ATOMS: atom_id res chain seq x y z
N MET A 1 -7.28 25.31 17.87
CA MET A 1 -7.36 24.83 16.47
C MET A 1 -5.94 24.75 15.95
N THR A 2 -5.46 23.56 15.61
CA THR A 2 -4.08 23.38 15.13
C THR A 2 -3.94 23.96 13.72
N ASP A 3 -2.85 24.65 13.42
CA ASP A 3 -2.55 25.12 12.05
C ASP A 3 -2.48 23.92 11.08
N PRO A 4 -3.26 23.88 9.99
CA PRO A 4 -3.24 22.78 9.03
C PRO A 4 -1.88 22.49 8.42
N ARG A 5 -0.98 23.49 8.31
CA ARG A 5 0.38 23.25 7.84
C ARG A 5 1.21 22.54 8.90
N ALA A 6 1.24 23.07 10.12
CA ALA A 6 1.93 22.43 11.25
C ALA A 6 1.45 20.98 11.48
N LEU A 7 0.14 20.72 11.32
CA LEU A 7 -0.41 19.37 11.46
C LEU A 7 0.09 18.41 10.36
N ARG A 8 0.12 18.86 9.09
CA ARG A 8 0.68 18.05 7.99
C ARG A 8 2.16 17.78 8.17
N ASP A 9 2.91 18.79 8.62
CA ASP A 9 4.34 18.64 8.89
C ASP A 9 4.58 17.61 10.02
N ALA A 10 3.74 17.63 11.07
CA ALA A 10 3.78 16.63 12.14
C ALA A 10 3.42 15.22 11.65
N TYR A 11 2.34 15.07 10.88
CA TYR A 11 1.94 13.77 10.29
C TYR A 11 3.02 13.20 9.38
N GLY A 12 3.71 14.05 8.61
CA GLY A 12 4.80 13.62 7.73
C GLY A 12 6.04 13.07 8.45
N THR A 13 6.11 13.14 9.79
CA THR A 13 7.20 12.52 10.57
C THR A 13 7.05 11.01 10.74
N PHE A 14 5.85 10.46 10.53
CA PHE A 14 5.62 9.03 10.53
C PHE A 14 5.83 8.48 9.11
N PRO A 15 6.90 7.71 8.84
CA PRO A 15 7.17 7.20 7.51
C PRO A 15 6.12 6.16 7.12
N SER A 16 5.84 6.05 5.83
CA SER A 16 5.00 4.98 5.30
C SER A 16 5.52 4.43 3.98
N GLY A 17 5.09 3.22 3.64
CA GLY A 17 5.18 2.73 2.28
C GLY A 17 4.18 3.47 1.37
N VAL A 18 4.32 3.27 0.06
CA VAL A 18 3.36 3.76 -0.93
C VAL A 18 2.79 2.57 -1.69
N VAL A 19 1.47 2.58 -1.90
CA VAL A 19 0.80 1.59 -2.75
C VAL A 19 0.16 2.26 -3.97
N ALA A 20 0.17 1.57 -5.10
CA ALA A 20 -0.78 1.81 -6.17
C ALA A 20 -2.07 1.04 -5.88
N VAL A 21 -3.21 1.69 -6.06
CA VAL A 21 -4.54 1.07 -5.93
C VAL A 21 -5.24 1.23 -7.28
N ALA A 22 -5.52 0.12 -7.96
CA ALA A 22 -5.94 0.16 -9.36
C ALA A 22 -6.90 -0.96 -9.77
N ALA A 23 -7.77 -0.66 -10.73
CA ALA A 23 -8.69 -1.61 -11.33
C ALA A 23 -9.04 -1.21 -12.77
N ARG A 24 -9.51 -2.19 -13.54
CA ARG A 24 -10.09 -2.00 -14.86
C ARG A 24 -11.61 -1.89 -14.72
N VAL A 25 -12.16 -0.72 -15.02
CA VAL A 25 -13.61 -0.44 -14.94
C VAL A 25 -14.09 0.04 -16.29
N GLY A 26 -15.07 -0.66 -16.89
CA GLY A 26 -15.59 -0.31 -18.21
C GLY A 26 -14.51 -0.29 -19.32
N GLY A 27 -13.49 -1.14 -19.19
CA GLY A 27 -12.35 -1.21 -20.11
C GLY A 27 -11.23 -0.20 -19.85
N GLN A 28 -11.45 0.80 -18.99
CA GLN A 28 -10.47 1.83 -18.65
C GLN A 28 -9.65 1.44 -17.41
N LEU A 29 -8.36 1.77 -17.41
CA LEU A 29 -7.52 1.66 -16.23
C LEU A 29 -7.78 2.86 -15.32
N ILE A 30 -8.11 2.58 -14.06
CA ILE A 30 -8.38 3.58 -13.04
C ILE A 30 -7.53 3.26 -11.84
N GLY A 31 -6.89 4.26 -11.25
CA GLY A 31 -6.19 4.07 -10.00
C GLY A 31 -5.46 5.32 -9.52
N LEU A 32 -4.79 5.15 -8.39
CA LEU A 32 -4.17 6.21 -7.61
C LEU A 32 -3.02 5.67 -6.78
N ALA A 33 -2.16 6.56 -6.29
CA ALA A 33 -1.21 6.25 -5.23
C ALA A 33 -1.79 6.60 -3.85
N ALA A 34 -1.53 5.77 -2.85
CA ALA A 34 -1.89 6.02 -1.46
C ALA A 34 -0.72 5.69 -0.53
N SER A 35 -0.45 6.58 0.43
CA SER A 35 0.58 6.38 1.46
C SER A 35 -0.02 6.07 2.84
N SER A 36 -1.34 5.88 2.91
CA SER A 36 -2.14 5.59 4.11
C SER A 36 -2.50 4.10 4.23
N PHE A 37 -1.78 3.24 3.50
CA PHE A 37 -2.02 1.80 3.48
C PHE A 37 -1.62 1.17 4.82
N THR A 38 -2.49 0.30 5.34
CA THR A 38 -2.27 -0.42 6.60
C THR A 38 -2.90 -1.81 6.54
N SER A 39 -2.18 -2.84 6.98
CA SER A 39 -2.74 -4.18 7.26
C SER A 39 -3.62 -4.13 8.50
N ILE A 40 -4.84 -4.67 8.44
CA ILE A 40 -5.84 -4.55 9.50
C ILE A 40 -6.09 -5.86 10.23
N SER A 41 -6.23 -6.96 9.49
CA SER A 41 -6.60 -8.25 10.07
C SER A 41 -6.03 -9.40 9.24
N VAL A 42 -5.71 -10.50 9.91
CA VAL A 42 -5.31 -11.76 9.27
C VAL A 42 -6.52 -12.65 9.02
N GLU A 43 -7.49 -12.68 9.95
CA GLU A 43 -8.72 -13.49 9.85
C GLU A 43 -9.94 -12.69 10.32
N PRO A 44 -10.82 -12.21 9.41
CA PRO A 44 -10.68 -12.28 7.95
C PRO A 44 -9.50 -11.41 7.47
N PRO A 45 -8.92 -11.69 6.29
CA PRO A 45 -7.75 -10.97 5.80
C PRO A 45 -8.15 -9.59 5.27
N LEU A 46 -7.83 -8.53 6.02
CA LEU A 46 -8.24 -7.16 5.72
C LEU A 46 -7.05 -6.21 5.61
N VAL A 47 -7.12 -5.30 4.64
CA VAL A 47 -6.22 -4.16 4.49
C VAL A 47 -7.04 -2.88 4.34
N SER A 48 -6.43 -1.73 4.62
CA SER A 48 -7.10 -0.44 4.47
C SER A 48 -6.22 0.60 3.82
N PHE A 49 -6.85 1.62 3.25
CA PHE A 49 -6.23 2.90 2.96
C PHE A 49 -7.24 4.03 3.17
N SER A 50 -6.74 5.24 3.36
CA SER A 50 -7.58 6.45 3.46
C SER A 50 -7.55 7.28 2.19
N ILE A 51 -8.71 7.79 1.78
CA ILE A 51 -8.85 8.60 0.58
C ILE A 51 -9.73 9.82 0.82
N ALA A 52 -9.34 10.97 0.27
CA ALA A 52 -10.11 12.20 0.42
C ALA A 52 -11.53 12.02 -0.16
N ARG A 53 -12.55 12.54 0.55
CA ARG A 53 -13.95 12.53 0.09
C ARG A 53 -14.15 13.31 -1.22
N THR A 54 -13.19 14.17 -1.57
CA THR A 54 -13.13 14.95 -2.81
C THR A 54 -12.46 14.20 -3.96
N SER A 55 -11.99 12.97 -3.75
CA SER A 55 -11.35 12.16 -4.81
C SER A 55 -12.28 11.96 -5.99
N LYS A 56 -11.79 12.30 -7.18
CA LYS A 56 -12.47 12.00 -8.45
C LYS A 56 -12.24 10.57 -8.93
N THR A 57 -11.22 9.90 -8.39
CA THR A 57 -10.83 8.53 -8.80
C THR A 57 -11.65 7.49 -8.04
N TRP A 58 -11.89 7.70 -6.75
CA TRP A 58 -12.53 6.73 -5.88
C TRP A 58 -13.96 6.34 -6.28
N PRO A 59 -14.86 7.27 -6.68
CA PRO A 59 -16.21 6.89 -7.10
C PRO A 59 -16.27 5.96 -8.31
N ALA A 60 -15.24 5.99 -9.17
CA ALA A 60 -15.13 5.06 -10.29
C ALA A 60 -14.49 3.73 -9.86
N LEU A 61 -13.45 3.79 -9.02
CA LEU A 61 -12.76 2.62 -8.52
C LEU A 61 -13.64 1.75 -7.61
N ARG A 62 -14.47 2.35 -6.76
CA ARG A 62 -15.40 1.63 -5.86
C ARG A 62 -16.42 0.76 -6.59
N ALA A 63 -16.64 1.00 -7.89
CA ALA A 63 -17.55 0.22 -8.72
C ALA A 63 -16.89 -1.01 -9.36
N ALA A 64 -15.57 -1.18 -9.17
CA ALA A 64 -14.85 -2.36 -9.61
C ALA A 64 -15.29 -3.60 -8.83
N LYS A 65 -15.27 -4.77 -9.49
CA LYS A 65 -15.54 -6.05 -8.82
C LYS A 65 -14.36 -6.48 -7.95
N GLU A 66 -13.16 -6.28 -8.46
CA GLU A 66 -11.91 -6.46 -7.72
C GLU A 66 -11.03 -5.22 -7.89
N ILE A 67 -10.25 -4.92 -6.85
CA ILE A 67 -9.28 -3.85 -6.79
C ILE A 67 -7.92 -4.47 -6.51
N GLY A 68 -6.94 -4.12 -7.34
CA GLY A 68 -5.55 -4.49 -7.13
C GLY A 68 -4.84 -3.45 -6.27
N ILE A 69 -4.00 -3.93 -5.36
CA ILE A 69 -3.08 -3.12 -4.59
C ILE A 69 -1.66 -3.60 -4.88
N SER A 70 -0.74 -2.67 -5.13
CA SER A 70 0.67 -2.99 -5.38
C SER A 70 1.56 -2.11 -4.51
N VAL A 71 2.33 -2.71 -3.61
CA VAL A 71 3.32 -2.01 -2.80
C VAL A 71 4.49 -1.61 -3.70
N LEU A 72 4.74 -0.30 -3.79
CA LEU A 72 5.74 0.23 -4.70
C LEU A 72 7.15 -0.07 -4.19
N ALA A 73 8.02 -0.47 -5.11
CA ALA A 73 9.44 -0.66 -4.85
C ALA A 73 10.22 0.66 -4.90
N ASP A 74 11.41 0.68 -4.32
CA ASP A 74 12.29 1.84 -4.16
C ASP A 74 12.69 2.59 -5.46
N HIS A 75 12.52 1.95 -6.63
CA HIS A 75 12.75 2.49 -7.96
C HIS A 75 11.47 3.08 -8.61
N HIS A 76 10.30 2.93 -7.99
CA HIS A 76 9.03 3.45 -8.48
C HIS A 76 8.77 4.92 -8.12
N ASP A 77 9.79 5.74 -7.88
CA ASP A 77 9.59 7.16 -7.53
C ASP A 77 8.94 7.96 -8.68
N ALA A 78 9.34 7.68 -9.93
CA ALA A 78 8.75 8.29 -11.11
C ALA A 78 7.29 7.84 -11.30
N LEU A 79 7.04 6.54 -11.16
CA LEU A 79 5.70 5.94 -11.22
C LEU A 79 4.78 6.55 -10.16
N CYS A 80 5.23 6.72 -8.93
CA CYS A 80 4.44 7.32 -7.88
C CYS A 80 3.99 8.75 -8.24
N ARG A 81 4.88 9.55 -8.89
CA ARG A 81 4.53 10.89 -9.39
C ARG A 81 3.55 10.80 -10.56
N GLN A 82 3.73 9.84 -11.47
CA GLN A 82 2.85 9.59 -12.60
C GLN A 82 1.42 9.26 -12.14
N LEU A 83 1.26 8.40 -11.12
CA LEU A 83 -0.04 8.07 -10.52
C LEU A 83 -0.75 9.28 -9.87
N ALA A 84 -0.01 10.30 -9.44
CA ALA A 84 -0.56 11.55 -8.92
C ALA A 84 -0.94 12.56 -10.04
N GLY A 85 -0.55 12.28 -11.29
CA GLY A 85 -0.78 13.12 -12.45
C GLY A 85 -2.16 12.96 -13.12
N PRO A 86 -2.28 13.45 -14.38
CA PRO A 86 -3.49 13.32 -15.20
C PRO A 86 -3.90 11.86 -15.38
N ALA A 87 -5.20 11.57 -15.26
CA ALA A 87 -5.73 10.21 -15.18
C ALA A 87 -5.38 9.35 -16.39
N GLU A 88 -5.40 9.96 -17.58
CA GLU A 88 -5.07 9.37 -18.87
C GLU A 88 -3.62 8.84 -18.94
N SER A 89 -2.69 9.51 -18.26
CA SER A 89 -1.26 9.19 -18.33
C SER A 89 -0.77 8.24 -17.22
N ARG A 90 -1.63 7.91 -16.24
CA ARG A 90 -1.20 7.23 -14.99
C ARG A 90 -0.58 5.85 -15.19
N PHE A 91 -0.98 5.17 -16.26
CA PHE A 91 -0.61 3.78 -16.52
C PHE A 91 0.09 3.60 -17.88
N GLU A 92 0.50 4.69 -18.52
CA GLU A 92 1.29 4.65 -19.75
C GLU A 92 2.66 4.01 -19.48
N ASP A 93 3.07 3.10 -20.36
CA ASP A 93 4.37 2.41 -20.34
C ASP A 93 4.71 1.64 -19.05
N LEU A 94 3.68 1.15 -18.33
CA LEU A 94 3.86 0.32 -17.13
C LEU A 94 3.61 -1.18 -17.42
N GLY A 95 4.44 -2.04 -16.83
CA GLY A 95 4.18 -3.48 -16.73
C GLY A 95 3.01 -3.74 -15.78
N LEU A 96 1.95 -4.37 -16.29
CA LEU A 96 0.69 -4.54 -15.57
C LEU A 96 0.13 -5.95 -15.80
N HIS A 97 -0.33 -6.56 -14.72
CA HIS A 97 -1.19 -7.74 -14.76
C HIS A 97 -2.62 -7.35 -14.37
N THR A 98 -3.63 -7.83 -15.12
CA THR A 98 -5.04 -7.59 -14.79
C THR A 98 -5.75 -8.92 -14.53
N SER A 99 -6.40 -9.04 -13.36
CA SER A 99 -7.23 -10.21 -13.04
C SER A 99 -8.47 -10.28 -13.95
N ALA A 100 -9.09 -11.46 -14.03
CA ALA A 100 -10.32 -11.65 -14.81
C ALA A 100 -11.50 -10.76 -14.31
N ALA A 101 -11.52 -10.41 -13.03
CA ALA A 101 -12.54 -9.54 -12.44
C ALA A 101 -12.11 -8.07 -12.37
N GLY A 102 -10.90 -7.74 -12.85
CA GLY A 102 -10.46 -6.39 -13.13
C GLY A 102 -9.50 -5.78 -12.12
N ALA A 103 -9.01 -6.50 -11.11
CA ALA A 103 -7.91 -5.98 -10.29
C ALA A 103 -6.68 -5.74 -11.18
N VAL A 104 -6.04 -4.58 -11.03
CA VAL A 104 -4.83 -4.22 -11.79
C VAL A 104 -3.65 -4.17 -10.83
N LEU A 105 -2.63 -4.97 -11.12
CA LEU A 105 -1.42 -5.13 -10.33
C LEU A 105 -0.22 -4.68 -11.15
N LEU A 106 0.72 -4.02 -10.50
CA LEU A 106 1.99 -3.62 -11.10
C LEU A 106 2.97 -4.77 -11.10
N ASP A 107 3.65 -4.94 -12.23
CA ASP A 107 4.86 -5.75 -12.29
C ASP A 107 5.95 -5.08 -11.42
N GLU A 108 6.88 -5.88 -10.90
CA GLU A 108 8.00 -5.41 -10.07
C GLU A 108 7.60 -4.70 -8.75
N ALA A 109 6.33 -4.79 -8.35
CA ALA A 109 5.89 -4.41 -7.02
C ALA A 109 6.54 -5.31 -5.95
N VAL A 110 6.80 -4.76 -4.77
CA VAL A 110 7.31 -5.53 -3.63
C VAL A 110 6.33 -6.62 -3.26
N SER A 111 5.05 -6.27 -3.15
CA SER A 111 3.97 -7.21 -2.94
C SER A 111 2.70 -6.73 -3.64
N THR A 112 1.82 -7.67 -3.94
CA THR A 112 0.54 -7.42 -4.60
C THR A 112 -0.60 -8.05 -3.81
N PHE A 113 -1.77 -7.42 -3.87
CA PHE A 113 -2.99 -7.92 -3.25
C PHE A 113 -4.16 -7.78 -4.23
N THR A 114 -4.88 -8.88 -4.47
CA THR A 114 -6.19 -8.85 -5.12
C THR A 114 -7.25 -8.75 -4.04
N THR A 115 -8.13 -7.76 -4.16
CA THR A 115 -9.06 -7.42 -3.08
C THR A 115 -10.46 -7.09 -3.58
N THR A 116 -11.43 -7.12 -2.69
CA THR A 116 -12.80 -6.63 -2.91
C THR A 116 -13.16 -5.58 -1.87
N LEU A 117 -14.09 -4.68 -2.20
CA LEU A 117 -14.57 -3.68 -1.24
C LEU A 117 -15.34 -4.37 -0.11
N HIS A 118 -14.83 -4.27 1.11
CA HIS A 118 -15.47 -4.79 2.30
C HIS A 118 -16.38 -3.72 2.94
N SER A 119 -15.84 -2.53 3.23
CA SER A 119 -16.61 -1.41 3.78
C SER A 119 -15.93 -0.06 3.61
N GLU A 120 -16.70 1.01 3.80
CA GLU A 120 -16.23 2.40 3.81
C GLU A 120 -16.66 3.06 5.12
N LEU A 121 -15.76 3.79 5.77
CA LEU A 121 -16.04 4.52 7.00
C LEU A 121 -15.73 6.01 6.80
N GLU A 122 -16.64 6.88 7.22
CA GLU A 122 -16.38 8.32 7.23
C GLU A 122 -15.38 8.67 8.34
N ALA A 123 -14.30 9.36 7.97
CA ALA A 123 -13.23 9.77 8.87
C ALA A 123 -12.84 11.24 8.59
N GLY A 124 -13.76 12.15 8.93
CA GLY A 124 -13.58 13.58 8.69
C GLY A 124 -13.68 13.95 7.20
N ASP A 125 -12.59 14.50 6.64
CA ASP A 125 -12.50 14.84 5.22
C ASP A 125 -12.05 13.66 4.33
N HIS A 126 -11.78 12.50 4.94
CA HIS A 126 -11.42 11.25 4.27
C HIS A 126 -12.46 10.15 4.50
N LEU A 127 -12.42 9.14 3.64
CA LEU A 127 -12.99 7.82 3.88
C LEU A 127 -11.84 6.88 4.25
N ILE A 128 -12.07 6.01 5.23
CA ILE A 128 -11.27 4.79 5.42
C ILE A 128 -11.94 3.71 4.59
N VAL A 129 -11.20 3.20 3.60
CA VAL A 129 -11.63 2.09 2.75
C VAL A 129 -11.05 0.82 3.32
N LEU A 130 -11.91 -0.14 3.65
CA LEU A 130 -11.52 -1.48 4.07
C LEU A 130 -11.74 -2.45 2.92
N LEU A 131 -10.71 -3.23 2.61
CA LEU A 131 -10.68 -4.17 1.51
C LEU A 131 -10.38 -5.57 2.06
N GLU A 132 -11.12 -6.57 1.59
CA GLU A 132 -10.88 -7.97 1.90
C GLU A 132 -9.97 -8.59 0.85
N VAL A 133 -8.94 -9.31 1.29
CA VAL A 133 -7.90 -9.86 0.42
C VAL A 133 -8.28 -11.27 0.00
N SER A 134 -8.36 -11.51 -1.31
CA SER A 134 -8.60 -12.84 -1.90
C SER A 134 -7.31 -13.53 -2.36
N ALA A 135 -6.27 -12.76 -2.70
CA ALA A 135 -4.95 -13.28 -3.05
C ALA A 135 -3.86 -12.26 -2.69
N ALA A 136 -2.70 -12.75 -2.29
CA ALA A 136 -1.52 -11.94 -2.00
C ALA A 136 -0.25 -12.63 -2.53
N GLU A 137 0.65 -11.85 -3.12
CA GLU A 137 1.97 -12.31 -3.56
C GLU A 137 3.03 -11.34 -3.06
N SER A 138 4.23 -11.85 -2.76
CA SER A 138 5.37 -11.05 -2.30
C SER A 138 6.63 -11.46 -3.05
N SER A 139 7.38 -10.47 -3.53
CA SER A 139 8.71 -10.63 -4.09
C SER A 139 9.73 -10.32 -3.00
N GLY A 140 10.39 -11.36 -2.48
CA GLY A 140 11.32 -11.24 -1.34
C GLY A 140 12.67 -10.60 -1.68
N ASP A 141 12.80 -9.98 -2.84
CA ASP A 141 14.05 -9.47 -3.42
C ASP A 141 14.06 -7.94 -3.62
N ARG A 142 12.98 -7.24 -3.27
CA ARG A 142 12.83 -5.78 -3.48
C ARG A 142 12.53 -5.03 -2.19
N GLU A 143 13.12 -3.85 -2.06
CA GLU A 143 12.85 -2.92 -0.96
C GLU A 143 11.71 -1.96 -1.31
N PRO A 144 10.86 -1.57 -0.34
CA PRO A 144 9.74 -0.67 -0.58
C PRO A 144 10.17 0.79 -0.76
N LEU A 145 9.40 1.52 -1.55
CA LEU A 145 9.44 2.98 -1.60
C LEU A 145 8.93 3.55 -0.27
N VAL A 146 9.76 4.34 0.40
CA VAL A 146 9.38 5.01 1.65
C VAL A 146 9.00 6.45 1.36
N PHE A 147 7.85 6.89 1.87
CA PHE A 147 7.42 8.28 1.88
C PHE A 147 7.58 8.86 3.28
N HIS A 148 8.39 9.91 3.41
CA HIS A 148 8.68 10.55 4.69
C HIS A 148 8.95 12.05 4.48
N ARG A 149 8.29 12.90 5.27
CA ARG A 149 8.37 14.39 5.20
C ARG A 149 8.19 14.93 3.78
N SER A 150 7.21 14.40 3.05
CA SER A 150 6.92 14.74 1.64
C SER A 150 8.01 14.39 0.63
N GLY A 151 8.98 13.56 1.00
CA GLY A 151 10.03 13.06 0.12
C GLY A 151 10.01 11.54 -0.01
N PHE A 152 10.61 11.03 -1.08
CA PHE A 152 10.87 9.60 -1.26
C PHE A 152 12.24 9.25 -0.67
N GLN A 153 12.29 8.14 0.06
CA GLN A 153 13.45 7.59 0.72
C GLN A 153 13.59 6.09 0.39
N ARG A 154 14.77 5.54 0.65
CA ARG A 154 15.06 4.10 0.51
C ARG A 154 15.49 3.54 1.86
N LEU A 155 15.10 2.30 2.13
CA LEU A 155 15.64 1.56 3.27
C LEU A 155 17.07 1.11 2.94
N HIS A 156 17.94 1.10 3.94
CA HIS A 156 19.26 0.49 3.81
C HIS A 156 19.14 -0.99 4.22
N ARG A 157 19.46 -1.91 3.32
CA ARG A 157 19.24 -3.36 3.54
C ARG A 157 19.92 -3.89 4.80
N ASP A 158 21.07 -3.33 5.15
CA ASP A 158 21.85 -3.76 6.32
C ASP A 158 21.23 -3.32 7.66
N ASP A 159 20.24 -2.41 7.64
CA ASP A 159 19.53 -1.95 8.85
C ASP A 159 18.37 -2.88 9.25
N LEU A 160 18.01 -3.82 8.38
CA LEU A 160 16.90 -4.76 8.57
C LEU A 160 17.46 -6.15 8.89
N ASP A 161 18.01 -6.35 10.09
CA ASP A 161 18.31 -7.69 10.62
C ASP A 161 17.12 -8.17 11.47
N PRO A 162 16.26 -9.07 10.96
CA PRO A 162 15.12 -9.57 11.71
C PRO A 162 15.56 -10.39 12.94
N ALA A 163 16.74 -11.02 12.91
CA ALA A 163 17.27 -11.79 14.03
C ALA A 163 17.67 -10.91 15.22
N ALA A 164 17.82 -9.59 15.00
CA ALA A 164 18.05 -8.62 16.05
C ALA A 164 16.75 -8.15 16.75
N LEU A 165 15.57 -8.46 16.19
CA LEU A 165 14.29 -8.12 16.82
C LEU A 165 14.02 -9.08 17.98
N SER A 166 13.68 -8.54 19.15
CA SER A 166 13.29 -9.32 20.31
C SER A 166 12.03 -8.73 20.95
N GLY A 167 11.24 -9.56 21.63
CA GLY A 167 10.05 -9.11 22.36
C GLY A 167 8.72 -9.50 21.71
N ARG A 168 7.74 -8.59 21.74
CA ARG A 168 6.40 -8.79 21.15
C ARG A 168 6.07 -7.65 20.19
N LEU A 169 5.58 -7.98 19.01
CA LEU A 169 5.05 -7.03 18.03
C LEU A 169 3.56 -7.33 17.83
N ASN A 170 2.71 -6.31 17.91
CA ASN A 170 1.24 -6.44 17.82
C ASN A 170 0.62 -7.47 18.77
N GLY A 171 1.26 -7.73 19.91
CA GLY A 171 0.80 -8.69 20.89
C GLY A 171 1.25 -10.12 20.65
N GLU A 172 1.95 -10.45 19.55
CA GLU A 172 2.53 -11.77 19.30
C GLU A 172 4.05 -11.78 19.58
N PRO A 173 4.61 -12.90 20.11
CA PRO A 173 6.06 -13.02 20.30
C PRO A 173 6.78 -13.04 18.95
N VAL A 174 7.94 -12.39 18.89
CA VAL A 174 8.83 -12.46 17.73
C VAL A 174 9.57 -13.80 17.78
N GLU A 175 9.33 -14.68 16.81
CA GLU A 175 10.07 -15.94 16.68
C GLU A 175 11.45 -15.65 16.09
N ASN A 176 12.49 -15.79 16.91
CA ASN A 176 13.87 -15.79 16.43
C ASN A 176 14.26 -17.23 16.07
N GLU A 177 14.50 -17.51 14.79
CA GLU A 177 15.06 -18.80 14.34
C GLU A 177 16.52 -19.04 14.82
N GLY A 178 17.04 -18.25 15.76
CA GLY A 178 18.43 -18.27 16.22
C GLY A 178 18.71 -18.99 17.55
N GLU A 179 17.70 -19.37 18.34
CA GLU A 179 17.92 -20.05 19.64
C GLU A 179 17.33 -21.46 19.65
N GLY A 180 18.03 -22.40 19.02
CA GLY A 180 17.58 -23.80 19.02
C GLY A 180 18.61 -24.86 18.63
N ALA A 181 19.91 -24.53 18.55
CA ALA A 181 20.93 -25.49 18.09
C ALA A 181 22.17 -25.62 18.99
N ASP A 182 22.12 -25.19 20.25
CA ASP A 182 23.19 -25.55 21.20
C ASP A 182 22.67 -25.67 22.65
N ALA A 183 22.20 -26.88 22.98
CA ALA A 183 22.21 -27.42 24.34
C ALA A 183 22.09 -28.94 24.25
N ALA A 184 23.25 -29.59 24.20
CA ALA A 184 23.44 -31.01 24.49
C ALA A 184 23.17 -31.33 25.97
#